data_AF-A0A4Q2DYV9-F1
#
_entry.id   AF-A0A4Q2DYV9-F1
#
_cell.length_a   1.000
_cell.length_b   1.000
_cell.length_c   1.000
_cell.angle_alpha   90.00
_cell.angle_beta   90.00
_cell.angle_gamma   90.00
#
_symmetry.space_group_name_H-M   'P 1'
#
loop_
_entity.id
_entity.type
_entity.pdbx_description
1 polymer ?
#
loop_
_entity_poly.entity_id
_entity_poly.type
_entity_poly.pdbx_seq_one_letter_code
_entity_poly.pdbx_strand_id
1 'polypeptide(L)'
;MELGREYSVQNLTKTQTAMLEDLRDYGLIWQRKQTSRRFSPTRLSTTLTSSSPSLPTTIGASSGPQEGFIILETNYRVYAYTDNPLQTAVLDLFTSLKYRFPNLVVGSITRESVKKALLNGISADQIISYLITHAHPNMRKNQLAGTGYLYTAFASQADYELVLNYAKELDVVLWENAAKRCFFGSLEGHGNIKGFIERRTMGER
;
A
#
# COMPACT_ATOMS: atom_id res chain seq x y z
N MET A 1 15.40 -18.68 20.12
CA MET A 1 14.34 -19.60 19.63
C MET A 1 14.60 -19.86 18.15
N GLU A 2 14.22 -21.02 17.65
CA GLU A 2 14.45 -21.44 16.26
C GLU A 2 13.17 -21.25 15.44
N LEU A 3 13.30 -20.67 14.24
CA LEU A 3 12.17 -20.51 13.33
C LEU A 3 11.61 -21.88 12.94
N GLY A 4 10.28 -22.02 12.96
CA GLY A 4 9.60 -23.26 12.60
C GLY A 4 9.55 -24.32 13.72
N ARG A 5 10.20 -24.07 14.87
CA ARG A 5 10.12 -24.94 16.04
C ARG A 5 9.01 -24.48 16.97
N GLU A 6 8.17 -25.42 17.39
CA GLU A 6 7.11 -25.15 18.37
C GLU A 6 7.62 -25.29 19.81
N TYR A 7 7.20 -24.38 20.68
CA TYR A 7 7.56 -24.33 22.10
C TYR A 7 6.32 -24.45 22.98
N SER A 8 6.48 -25.12 24.13
CA SER A 8 5.41 -25.32 25.11
C SER A 8 5.25 -24.11 26.03
N VAL A 9 4.00 -23.76 26.35
CA VAL A 9 3.64 -22.69 27.30
C VAL A 9 3.71 -23.17 28.76
N GLN A 10 3.82 -24.49 29.01
CA GLN A 10 3.70 -25.08 30.36
C GLN A 10 4.72 -24.58 31.39
N ASN A 11 5.93 -24.22 30.93
CA ASN A 11 7.01 -23.77 31.80
C ASN A 11 7.12 -22.24 31.90
N LEU A 12 6.13 -21.51 31.34
CA LEU A 12 6.13 -20.05 31.39
C LEU A 12 5.51 -19.56 32.70
N THR A 13 6.06 -18.46 33.21
CA THR A 13 5.51 -17.76 34.37
C THR A 13 4.16 -17.11 34.01
N LYS A 14 3.39 -16.71 35.03
CA LYS A 14 2.11 -16.00 34.83
C LYS A 14 2.31 -14.73 33.97
N THR A 15 3.37 -13.96 34.24
CA THR A 15 3.71 -12.75 33.48
C THR A 15 4.11 -13.08 32.04
N GLN A 16 4.92 -14.13 31.82
CA GLN A 16 5.27 -14.56 30.46
C GLN A 16 4.06 -15.03 29.67
N THR A 17 3.10 -15.68 30.33
CA THR A 17 1.84 -16.12 29.71
C THR A 17 0.98 -14.93 29.32
N ALA A 18 0.90 -13.89 30.15
CA ALA A 18 0.22 -12.65 29.79
C ALA A 18 0.88 -11.95 28.60
N MET A 19 2.22 -11.89 28.58
CA MET A 19 2.98 -11.28 27.49
C MET A 19 2.84 -12.02 26.14
N LEU A 20 2.44 -13.30 26.12
CA LEU A 20 2.18 -14.02 24.87
C LEU A 20 1.07 -13.37 24.04
N GLU A 21 0.08 -12.75 24.69
CA GLU A 21 -0.98 -12.02 23.98
C GLU A 21 -0.41 -10.84 23.20
N ASP A 22 0.38 -9.98 23.86
CA ASP A 22 1.03 -8.85 23.21
C ASP A 22 1.98 -9.30 22.10
N LEU A 23 2.79 -10.33 22.34
CA LEU A 23 3.74 -10.87 21.35
C LEU A 23 3.02 -11.44 20.13
N ARG A 24 1.82 -11.99 20.30
CA ARG A 24 0.99 -12.47 19.19
C ARG A 24 0.43 -11.30 18.39
N ASP A 25 -0.04 -10.26 19.07
CA ASP A 25 -0.63 -9.09 18.44
C ASP A 25 0.44 -8.27 17.67
N TYR A 26 1.68 -8.25 18.16
CA TYR A 26 2.84 -7.73 17.42
C TYR A 26 3.36 -8.66 16.32
N GLY A 27 2.80 -9.87 16.18
CA GLY A 27 3.22 -10.86 15.19
C GLY A 27 4.61 -11.44 15.43
N LEU A 28 5.17 -11.32 16.65
CA LEU A 28 6.45 -11.92 17.04
C LEU A 28 6.30 -13.43 17.29
N ILE A 29 5.13 -13.87 17.73
CA ILE A 29 4.81 -15.28 17.86
C ILE A 29 3.55 -15.61 17.09
N TRP A 30 3.50 -16.84 16.61
CA TRP A 30 2.32 -17.43 16.02
C TRP A 30 1.73 -18.47 16.97
N GLN A 31 0.42 -18.43 17.14
CA GLN A 31 -0.36 -19.43 17.86
C GLN A 31 -1.58 -19.82 17.02
N ARG A 32 -1.80 -21.12 16.83
CA ARG A 32 -2.96 -21.61 16.07
C ARG A 32 -4.30 -21.16 16.66
N LYS A 33 -4.37 -21.07 18.00
CA LYS A 33 -5.52 -20.59 18.78
C LYS A 33 -4.98 -19.81 19.97
N GLN A 34 -5.71 -18.82 20.46
CA GLN A 34 -5.31 -18.02 21.64
C GLN A 34 -5.08 -18.90 22.88
N THR A 35 -5.83 -19.99 23.04
CA THR A 35 -5.73 -20.95 24.15
C THR A 35 -4.74 -22.10 23.89
N SER A 36 -3.97 -22.04 22.79
CA SER A 36 -3.02 -23.09 22.44
C SER A 36 -1.91 -23.20 23.49
N ARG A 37 -1.59 -24.43 23.91
CA ARG A 37 -0.45 -24.72 24.80
C ARG A 37 0.90 -24.69 24.09
N ARG A 38 0.90 -24.39 22.78
CA ARG A 38 2.09 -24.30 21.93
C ARG A 38 2.08 -23.00 21.13
N PHE A 39 3.27 -22.42 20.97
CA PHE A 39 3.52 -21.25 20.15
C PHE A 39 4.80 -21.45 19.32
N SER A 40 4.91 -20.71 18.22
CA SER A 40 6.09 -20.75 17.34
C SER A 40 6.60 -19.32 17.14
N PRO A 41 7.90 -19.04 17.28
CA PRO A 41 8.43 -17.72 16.96
C PRO A 41 8.26 -17.46 15.45
N THR A 42 7.89 -16.24 15.10
CA THR A 42 7.89 -15.80 13.71
C THR A 42 9.29 -15.34 13.31
N ARG A 43 9.48 -15.07 12.01
CA ARG A 43 10.73 -14.49 11.53
C ARG A 43 11.06 -13.18 12.25
N LEU A 44 10.06 -12.34 12.53
CA LEU A 44 10.24 -11.08 13.25
C LEU A 44 10.89 -11.31 14.61
N SER A 45 10.42 -12.30 15.37
CA SER A 45 11.03 -12.64 16.66
C SER A 45 12.46 -13.15 16.53
N THR A 46 12.74 -13.99 15.52
CA THR A 46 14.09 -14.53 15.33
C THR A 46 15.10 -13.48 14.85
N THR A 47 14.68 -12.49 14.08
CA THR A 47 15.55 -11.41 13.56
C THR A 47 15.70 -10.23 14.52
N LEU A 48 14.88 -10.13 15.57
CA LEU A 48 15.00 -9.06 16.57
C LEU A 48 16.33 -9.09 17.32
N THR A 49 16.87 -10.29 17.58
CA THR A 49 18.07 -10.48 18.41
C THR A 49 19.26 -11.06 17.65
N SER A 50 19.09 -11.41 16.38
CA SER A 50 20.15 -12.03 15.58
C SER A 50 20.48 -11.20 14.35
N SER A 51 21.76 -11.19 13.99
CA SER A 51 22.30 -10.72 12.70
C SER A 51 21.94 -11.66 11.54
N SER A 52 20.88 -12.44 11.68
CA SER A 52 20.36 -13.26 10.57
C SER A 52 19.90 -12.33 9.44
N PRO A 53 20.02 -12.77 8.18
CA PRO A 53 19.62 -11.95 7.04
C PRO A 53 18.20 -11.43 7.24
N SER A 54 17.99 -10.17 6.88
CA SER A 54 16.70 -9.50 6.96
C SER A 54 15.60 -10.38 6.38
N LEU A 55 14.40 -10.30 6.97
CA LEU A 55 13.23 -10.99 6.42
C LEU A 55 13.22 -10.75 4.90
N PRO A 56 13.11 -11.79 4.07
CA PRO A 56 12.58 -11.58 2.74
C PRO A 56 11.15 -11.11 2.97
N THR A 57 10.96 -9.79 3.04
CA THR A 57 9.67 -9.21 2.73
C THR A 57 9.23 -9.91 1.46
N THR A 58 7.99 -10.40 1.45
CA THR A 58 7.31 -10.80 0.21
C THR A 58 6.98 -9.53 -0.59
N ILE A 59 8.04 -8.79 -0.88
CA ILE A 59 8.32 -7.76 -1.86
C ILE A 59 9.81 -8.00 -2.18
N GLY A 60 10.07 -8.92 -3.12
CA GLY A 60 11.33 -9.10 -3.84
C GLY A 60 12.65 -9.13 -3.05
N ALA A 61 13.22 -10.33 -2.92
CA ALA A 61 14.66 -10.48 -2.99
C ALA A 61 15.15 -10.01 -4.38
N SER A 62 15.43 -8.72 -4.50
CA SER A 62 16.24 -8.18 -5.58
C SER A 62 17.16 -7.12 -4.99
N SER A 63 18.43 -7.48 -4.89
CA SER A 63 19.57 -6.57 -5.03
C SER A 63 19.56 -5.94 -6.44
N GLY A 64 18.47 -5.25 -6.76
CA GLY A 64 18.18 -4.61 -8.03
C GLY A 64 17.23 -3.42 -7.78
N PRO A 65 17.27 -2.39 -8.63
CA PRO A 65 16.44 -1.21 -8.45
C PRO A 65 14.96 -1.60 -8.54
N GLN A 66 14.07 -0.81 -7.93
CA GLN A 66 12.59 -0.81 -8.04
C GLN A 66 11.77 -1.23 -6.79
N GLU A 67 12.29 -1.12 -5.57
CA GLU A 67 11.42 -0.75 -4.45
C GLU A 67 11.28 0.78 -4.45
N GLY A 68 10.05 1.26 -4.62
CA GLY A 68 9.79 2.69 -4.52
C GLY A 68 10.12 3.17 -3.10
N PHE A 69 10.87 4.26 -3.00
CA PHE A 69 11.42 4.76 -1.75
C PHE A 69 10.80 6.09 -1.32
N ILE A 70 9.96 6.69 -2.19
CA ILE A 70 9.37 8.01 -1.95
C ILE A 70 7.96 7.85 -1.39
N ILE A 71 7.69 8.61 -0.34
CA ILE A 71 6.37 8.82 0.24
C ILE A 71 6.03 10.31 0.14
N LEU A 72 4.88 10.62 -0.47
CA LEU A 72 4.36 11.97 -0.62
C LEU A 72 3.02 12.08 0.13
N GLU A 73 2.91 13.07 1.02
CA GLU A 73 1.67 13.39 1.74
C GLU A 73 0.87 14.50 1.04
N THR A 74 -0.42 14.63 1.39
CA THR A 74 -1.34 15.67 0.87
C THR A 74 -0.97 17.09 1.31
N ASN A 75 -0.13 17.23 2.32
CA ASN A 75 0.40 18.50 2.82
C ASN A 75 1.74 18.89 2.14
N TYR A 76 2.08 18.25 1.03
CA TYR A 76 3.31 18.46 0.24
C TYR A 76 4.62 18.04 0.91
N ARG A 77 4.57 17.27 2.01
CA ARG A 77 5.76 16.67 2.62
C ARG A 77 6.20 15.44 1.85
N VAL A 78 7.52 15.35 1.65
CA VAL A 78 8.18 14.23 0.98
C VAL A 78 9.09 13.54 1.97
N TYR A 79 8.95 12.23 2.08
CA TYR A 79 9.80 11.34 2.85
C TYR A 79 10.44 10.35 1.88
N ALA A 80 11.77 10.28 1.83
CA ALA A 80 12.49 9.41 0.93
C ALA A 80 13.44 8.50 1.71
N TYR A 81 13.23 7.19 1.61
CA TYR A 81 14.06 6.18 2.27
C TYR A 81 15.20 5.75 1.36
N THR A 82 16.25 6.56 1.32
CA THR A 82 17.41 6.31 0.48
C THR A 82 18.68 6.74 1.17
N ASP A 83 19.72 5.92 1.04
CA ASP A 83 21.11 6.23 1.36
C ASP A 83 21.88 6.72 0.11
N ASN A 84 21.30 6.58 -1.09
CA ASN A 84 21.93 6.92 -2.35
C ASN A 84 21.98 8.46 -2.52
N PRO A 85 23.20 9.06 -2.55
CA PRO A 85 23.34 10.50 -2.68
C PRO A 85 22.82 11.03 -4.03
N LEU A 86 22.83 10.23 -5.10
CA LEU A 86 22.30 10.63 -6.40
C LEU A 86 20.79 10.81 -6.36
N GLN A 87 20.06 9.88 -5.74
CA GLN A 87 18.61 10.00 -5.57
C GLN A 87 18.24 11.20 -4.70
N THR A 88 19.06 11.49 -3.69
CA THR A 88 18.89 12.69 -2.87
C THR A 88 19.12 13.97 -3.67
N ALA A 89 20.16 14.00 -4.51
CA ALA A 89 20.45 15.15 -5.37
C ALA A 89 19.33 15.40 -6.39
N VAL A 90 18.74 14.34 -6.96
CA VAL A 90 17.59 14.44 -7.87
C VAL A 90 16.38 15.04 -7.16
N LEU A 91 16.09 14.61 -5.92
CA LEU A 91 15.01 15.19 -5.12
C LEU A 91 15.23 16.67 -4.81
N ASP A 92 16.46 17.10 -4.56
CA ASP A 92 16.81 18.50 -4.26
C ASP A 92 16.58 19.44 -5.46
N LEU A 93 16.48 18.92 -6.69
CA LEU A 93 16.19 19.72 -7.87
C LEU A 93 14.80 20.37 -7.81
N PHE A 94 13.81 19.70 -7.20
CA PHE A 94 12.41 20.14 -7.21
C PHE A 94 11.74 20.17 -5.82
N THR A 95 12.45 19.77 -4.76
CA THR A 95 11.97 19.83 -3.37
C THR A 95 12.85 20.73 -2.53
N SER A 96 12.30 21.31 -1.45
CA SER A 96 13.08 21.94 -0.40
C SER A 96 13.39 20.90 0.68
N LEU A 97 14.63 20.39 0.71
CA LEU A 97 15.08 19.45 1.73
C LEU A 97 15.19 20.15 3.09
N LYS A 98 14.71 19.50 4.16
CA LYS A 98 14.75 20.02 5.55
C LYS A 98 15.68 19.21 6.45
N TYR A 99 15.59 17.89 6.37
CA TYR A 99 16.38 16.98 7.20
C TYR A 99 16.96 15.86 6.36
N ARG A 100 18.21 15.49 6.65
CA ARG A 100 18.87 14.33 6.07
C ARG A 100 19.46 13.47 7.18
N PHE A 101 18.92 12.28 7.33
CA PHE A 101 19.46 11.19 8.13
C PHE A 101 20.11 10.15 7.18
N PRO A 102 20.90 9.19 7.70
CA PRO A 102 21.61 8.22 6.86
C PRO A 102 20.72 7.48 5.84
N ASN A 103 19.50 7.11 6.22
CA ASN A 103 18.56 6.35 5.37
C ASN A 103 17.20 7.06 5.19
N LEU A 104 17.11 8.35 5.53
CA LEU A 104 15.86 9.11 5.43
C LEU A 104 16.13 10.56 5.09
N VAL A 105 15.52 11.01 4.01
CA VAL A 105 15.49 12.40 3.59
C VAL A 105 14.08 12.92 3.77
N VAL A 106 13.93 14.07 4.43
CA VAL A 106 12.66 14.74 4.64
C VAL A 106 12.71 16.12 3.99
N GLY A 107 11.71 16.41 3.16
CA GLY A 107 11.58 17.69 2.47
C GLY A 107 10.13 18.09 2.28
N SER A 108 9.94 19.23 1.62
CA SER A 108 8.61 19.68 1.19
C SER A 108 8.67 20.26 -0.21
N ILE A 109 7.65 19.99 -1.02
CA ILE A 109 7.47 20.64 -2.32
C ILE A 109 6.85 22.01 -2.08
N THR A 110 7.55 23.08 -2.45
CA THR A 110 7.05 24.46 -2.33
C THR A 110 6.94 25.12 -3.70
N ARG A 111 6.23 26.25 -3.77
CA ARG A 111 6.13 27.03 -5.01
C ARG A 111 7.52 27.44 -5.52
N GLU A 112 8.42 27.80 -4.63
CA GLU A 112 9.77 28.24 -4.94
C GLU A 112 10.64 27.09 -5.46
N SER A 113 10.55 25.90 -4.84
CA SER A 113 11.31 24.72 -5.28
C SER A 113 10.88 24.27 -6.68
N VAL A 114 9.56 24.24 -6.95
CA VAL A 114 9.02 23.90 -8.27
C VAL A 114 9.36 24.97 -9.30
N LYS A 115 9.25 26.27 -8.95
CA LYS A 115 9.65 27.35 -9.85
C LYS A 115 11.14 27.25 -10.24
N LYS A 116 12.01 26.96 -9.27
CA LYS A 116 13.45 26.74 -9.51
C LYS A 116 13.67 25.56 -10.46
N ALA A 117 12.98 24.43 -10.25
CA ALA A 117 13.06 23.27 -11.13
C ALA A 117 12.66 23.59 -12.58
N LEU A 118 11.53 24.31 -12.74
CA LEU A 118 11.01 24.71 -14.05
C LEU A 118 11.98 25.65 -14.79
N LEU A 119 12.61 26.59 -14.09
CA LEU A 119 13.64 27.47 -14.67
C LEU A 119 14.89 26.69 -15.12
N ASN A 120 15.21 25.59 -14.44
CA ASN A 120 16.31 24.70 -14.81
C ASN A 120 15.92 23.68 -15.90
N GLY A 121 14.74 23.85 -16.52
CA GLY A 121 14.28 23.00 -17.62
C GLY A 121 13.63 21.68 -17.21
N ILE A 122 13.30 21.51 -15.93
CA ILE A 122 12.61 20.31 -15.42
C ILE A 122 11.10 20.57 -15.45
N SER A 123 10.40 19.90 -16.36
CA SER A 123 8.94 20.03 -16.52
C SER A 123 8.15 19.41 -15.38
N ALA A 124 6.90 19.87 -15.20
CA ALA A 124 6.00 19.31 -14.18
C ALA A 124 5.72 17.81 -14.43
N ASP A 125 5.54 17.40 -15.68
CA ASP A 125 5.32 16.00 -16.06
C ASP A 125 6.50 15.11 -15.68
N GLN A 126 7.74 15.60 -15.81
CA GLN A 126 8.93 14.87 -15.36
C GLN A 126 8.95 14.70 -13.84
N ILE A 127 8.60 15.75 -13.08
CA ILE A 127 8.52 15.68 -11.61
C ILE A 127 7.47 14.64 -11.19
N ILE A 128 6.27 14.70 -11.79
CA ILE A 128 5.17 13.77 -11.50
C ILE A 128 5.57 12.34 -11.85
N SER A 129 6.14 12.13 -13.05
CA SER A 129 6.58 10.82 -13.51
C SER A 129 7.64 10.21 -12.59
N TYR A 130 8.59 11.03 -12.13
CA TYR A 130 9.62 10.59 -11.18
C TYR A 130 9.01 10.17 -9.83
N LEU A 131 8.11 11.00 -9.28
CA LEU A 131 7.43 10.70 -8.01
C LEU A 131 6.59 9.42 -8.10
N ILE A 132 5.87 9.20 -9.19
CA ILE A 132 5.05 8.00 -9.40
C ILE A 132 5.93 6.75 -9.56
N THR A 133 6.99 6.83 -10.37
CA THR A 133 7.87 5.69 -10.66
C THR A 133 8.57 5.19 -9.40
N HIS A 134 8.98 6.11 -8.53
CA HIS A 134 9.67 5.80 -7.28
C HIS A 134 8.77 5.83 -6.04
N ALA A 135 7.45 5.87 -6.21
CA ALA A 135 6.50 5.83 -5.10
C ALA A 135 6.52 4.48 -4.38
N HIS A 136 6.50 4.54 -3.06
CA HIS A 136 6.49 3.36 -2.19
C HIS A 136 5.36 2.38 -2.59
N PRO A 137 5.60 1.05 -2.61
CA PRO A 137 4.62 0.08 -3.09
C PRO A 137 3.24 0.20 -2.44
N ASN A 138 3.18 0.50 -1.13
CA ASN A 138 1.91 0.70 -0.44
C ASN A 138 1.15 1.94 -0.92
N MET A 139 1.86 2.99 -1.33
CA MET A 139 1.22 4.16 -1.94
C MET A 139 0.70 3.86 -3.35
N ARG A 140 1.47 3.12 -4.17
CA ARG A 140 1.01 2.70 -5.50
C ARG A 140 -0.24 1.81 -5.42
N LYS A 141 -0.27 0.87 -4.47
CA LYS A 141 -1.47 0.06 -4.19
C LYS A 141 -2.67 0.93 -3.79
N ASN A 142 -2.46 1.95 -2.96
CA ASN A 142 -3.52 2.86 -2.56
C ASN A 142 -3.99 3.78 -3.70
N GLN A 143 -3.10 4.16 -4.63
CA GLN A 143 -3.46 4.95 -5.80
C GLN A 143 -4.40 4.19 -6.74
N LEU A 144 -4.18 2.88 -6.92
CA LEU A 144 -5.12 2.00 -7.64
C LEU A 144 -6.47 1.85 -6.93
N ALA A 145 -6.48 1.95 -5.59
CA ALA A 145 -7.70 1.88 -4.79
C ALA A 145 -8.45 3.24 -4.69
N GLY A 146 -7.81 4.36 -5.03
CA GLY A 146 -8.28 5.71 -4.70
C GLY A 146 -9.03 6.46 -5.81
N THR A 147 -8.96 6.02 -7.07
CA THR A 147 -9.63 6.72 -8.19
C THR A 147 -10.65 5.82 -8.87
N GLY A 148 -11.88 5.87 -8.36
CA GLY A 148 -12.96 5.04 -8.88
C GLY A 148 -14.29 5.33 -8.22
N TYR A 149 -15.31 4.60 -8.65
CA TYR A 149 -16.66 4.71 -8.14
C TYR A 149 -17.11 3.39 -7.53
N LEU A 150 -17.65 3.48 -6.32
CA LEU A 150 -18.30 2.35 -5.68
C LEU A 150 -19.76 2.28 -6.13
N TYR A 151 -20.11 1.23 -6.86
CA TYR A 151 -21.48 0.93 -7.25
C TYR A 151 -22.13 0.05 -6.19
N THR A 152 -23.20 0.56 -5.58
CA THR A 152 -23.96 -0.09 -4.50
C THR A 152 -25.46 0.13 -4.74
N ALA A 153 -26.29 -0.39 -3.82
CA ALA A 153 -27.73 -0.15 -3.80
C ALA A 153 -28.50 -0.66 -5.04
N PHE A 154 -28.06 -1.77 -5.63
CA PHE A 154 -28.80 -2.44 -6.69
C PHE A 154 -30.14 -2.99 -6.19
N ALA A 155 -31.20 -2.79 -6.97
CA ALA A 155 -32.55 -3.22 -6.63
C ALA A 155 -32.64 -4.76 -6.51
N SER A 156 -32.05 -5.48 -7.46
CA SER A 156 -32.06 -6.95 -7.51
C SER A 156 -30.67 -7.55 -7.70
N GLN A 157 -30.54 -8.86 -7.45
CA GLN A 157 -29.31 -9.61 -7.76
C GLN A 157 -29.03 -9.61 -9.28
N ALA A 158 -30.08 -9.72 -10.10
CA ALA A 158 -29.97 -9.73 -11.55
C ALA A 158 -29.43 -8.39 -12.10
N ASP A 159 -29.85 -7.26 -11.52
CA ASP A 159 -29.34 -5.94 -11.91
C ASP A 159 -27.86 -5.77 -11.55
N TYR A 160 -27.47 -6.25 -10.37
CA TYR A 160 -26.07 -6.25 -9.95
C TYR A 160 -25.20 -7.07 -10.92
N GLU A 161 -25.58 -8.32 -11.19
CA GLU A 161 -24.80 -9.20 -12.07
C GLU A 161 -24.68 -8.66 -13.48
N LEU A 162 -25.75 -8.05 -14.00
CA LEU A 162 -25.75 -7.52 -15.34
C LEU A 162 -24.86 -6.28 -15.49
N VAL A 163 -24.93 -5.33 -14.54
CA VAL A 163 -24.04 -4.16 -14.54
C VAL A 163 -22.59 -4.58 -14.28
N LEU A 164 -22.37 -5.56 -13.42
CA LEU A 164 -21.05 -6.13 -13.16
C LEU A 164 -20.45 -6.80 -14.40
N ASN A 165 -21.23 -7.60 -15.12
CA ASN A 165 -20.77 -8.28 -16.34
C ASN A 165 -20.39 -7.27 -17.42
N TYR A 166 -21.20 -6.22 -17.63
CA TYR A 166 -20.86 -5.13 -18.53
C TYR A 166 -19.55 -4.42 -18.11
N ALA A 167 -19.36 -4.16 -16.82
CA ALA A 167 -18.13 -3.57 -16.32
C ALA A 167 -16.91 -4.51 -16.45
N LYS A 168 -17.11 -5.83 -16.34
CA LYS A 168 -16.06 -6.85 -16.56
C LYS A 168 -15.65 -6.94 -18.03
N GLU A 169 -16.60 -6.85 -18.96
CA GLU A 169 -16.31 -6.82 -20.40
C GLU A 169 -15.45 -5.62 -20.81
N LEU A 170 -15.63 -4.49 -20.11
CA LEU A 170 -14.83 -3.28 -20.31
C LEU A 170 -13.48 -3.31 -19.58
N ASP A 171 -13.19 -4.35 -18.79
CA ASP A 171 -11.99 -4.46 -17.94
C ASP A 171 -11.79 -3.27 -16.97
N VAL A 172 -12.88 -2.76 -16.40
CA VAL A 172 -12.86 -1.58 -15.50
C VAL A 172 -13.21 -1.91 -14.05
N VAL A 173 -13.40 -3.20 -13.71
CA VAL A 173 -13.72 -3.63 -12.34
C VAL A 173 -12.44 -3.84 -11.55
N LEU A 174 -12.29 -3.08 -10.46
CA LEU A 174 -11.13 -3.14 -9.58
C LEU A 174 -11.36 -4.05 -8.37
N TRP A 175 -12.62 -4.20 -7.93
CA TRP A 175 -13.01 -5.03 -6.80
C TRP A 175 -14.51 -5.36 -6.86
N GLU A 176 -14.92 -6.53 -6.36
CA GLU A 176 -16.32 -6.93 -6.30
C GLU A 176 -16.67 -7.68 -5.01
N ASN A 177 -17.94 -7.62 -4.63
CA ASN A 177 -18.52 -8.40 -3.55
C ASN A 177 -19.98 -8.76 -3.88
N ALA A 178 -20.17 -9.99 -4.34
CA ALA A 178 -21.49 -10.52 -4.70
C ALA A 178 -22.45 -10.59 -3.50
N ALA A 179 -21.96 -10.94 -2.31
CA ALA A 179 -22.80 -11.04 -1.11
C ALA A 179 -23.40 -9.69 -0.69
N LYS A 180 -22.65 -8.60 -0.91
CA LYS A 180 -23.11 -7.22 -0.65
C LYS A 180 -23.70 -6.54 -1.88
N ARG A 181 -23.74 -7.21 -3.05
CA ARG A 181 -24.15 -6.64 -4.34
C ARG A 181 -23.47 -5.31 -4.59
N CYS A 182 -22.15 -5.27 -4.50
CA CYS A 182 -21.40 -4.06 -4.78
C CYS A 182 -20.09 -4.36 -5.50
N PHE A 183 -19.60 -3.38 -6.23
CA PHE A 183 -18.30 -3.45 -6.88
C PHE A 183 -17.69 -2.06 -7.04
N PHE A 184 -16.37 -1.99 -7.13
CA PHE A 184 -15.61 -0.77 -7.35
C PHE A 184 -15.12 -0.75 -8.79
N GLY A 185 -15.51 0.27 -9.55
CA GLY A 185 -15.08 0.49 -10.93
C GLY A 185 -14.05 1.61 -11.04
N SER A 186 -13.19 1.55 -12.06
CA SER A 186 -12.20 2.58 -12.35
C SER A 186 -12.85 3.93 -12.73
N LEU A 187 -12.10 5.02 -12.53
CA LEU A 187 -12.53 6.37 -12.95
C LEU A 187 -12.82 6.44 -14.46
N GLU A 188 -11.97 5.81 -15.27
CA GLU A 188 -12.09 5.79 -16.74
C GLU A 188 -13.36 5.08 -17.22
N GLY A 189 -13.74 3.99 -16.54
CA GLY A 189 -14.95 3.23 -16.86
C GLY A 189 -16.27 3.86 -16.42
N HIS A 190 -16.22 4.88 -15.55
CA HIS A 190 -17.42 5.42 -14.91
C HIS A 190 -18.45 5.97 -15.89
N GLY A 191 -18.01 6.74 -16.89
CA GLY A 191 -18.91 7.32 -17.90
C GLY A 191 -19.68 6.23 -18.66
N ASN A 192 -18.99 5.14 -19.01
CA ASN A 192 -19.58 4.02 -19.76
C ASN A 192 -20.59 3.25 -18.91
N ILE A 193 -20.25 2.94 -17.66
CA ILE A 193 -21.15 2.22 -16.72
C ILE A 193 -22.37 3.08 -16.41
N LYS A 194 -22.18 4.37 -16.09
CA LYS A 194 -23.27 5.29 -15.80
C LYS A 194 -24.23 5.43 -16.99
N GLY A 195 -23.70 5.66 -18.19
CA GLY A 195 -24.52 5.75 -19.40
C GLY A 195 -25.29 4.46 -19.71
N PHE A 196 -24.71 3.29 -19.40
CA PHE A 196 -25.39 2.01 -19.52
C PHE A 196 -26.58 1.89 -18.55
N ILE A 197 -26.39 2.29 -17.29
CA ILE A 197 -27.47 2.30 -16.28
C ILE A 197 -28.57 3.28 -16.69
N GLU A 198 -28.22 4.51 -17.09
CA GLU A 198 -29.19 5.55 -17.45
C GLU A 198 -30.06 5.18 -18.65
N ARG A 199 -29.48 4.58 -19.70
CA ARG A 199 -30.24 4.11 -20.87
C ARG A 199 -31.31 3.08 -20.49
N ARG A 200 -31.04 2.25 -19.49
CA ARG A 200 -32.00 1.24 -19.03
C ARG A 200 -33.09 1.86 -18.17
N THR A 201 -32.75 2.75 -17.24
CA THR A 201 -33.75 3.42 -16.38
C THR A 201 -34.71 4.28 -17.20
N MET A 202 -34.28 4.81 -18.34
CA MET A 202 -35.15 5.55 -19.27
C MET A 202 -36.05 4.65 -20.13
N GLY A 203 -35.72 3.37 -20.31
CA GLY A 203 -36.56 2.42 -21.05
C GLY A 203 -37.66 1.76 -20.22
N GLU A 204 -37.63 1.91 -18.89
CA GLU A 204 -38.62 1.38 -17.95
C GLU A 204 -39.67 2.42 -17.48
N ARG A 205 -39.68 3.63 -18.07
CA ARG A 205 -40.72 4.65 -17.87
C ARG A 205 -41.52 4.86 -19.15
#